data_AF-A0A1J1LTN3-F1
#
_entry.id   AF-A0A1J1LTN3-F1
#
_cell.length_a   1.000
_cell.length_b   1.000
_cell.length_c   1.000
_cell.angle_alpha   90.00
_cell.angle_beta   90.00
_cell.angle_gamma   90.00
#
_symmetry.space_group_name_H-M   'P 1'
#
loop_
_entity.id
_entity.type
_entity.pdbx_description
1 polymer ?
#
loop_
_entity_poly.entity_id
_entity_poly.type
_entity_poly.pdbx_seq_one_letter_code
_entity_poly.pdbx_strand_id
1 'polypeptide(L)' 'MVANIKAEFKRHLEQNPWMSEPTRKQALNKLDKMMIYVGYPEKWLDYC' A
#
# COMPACT_ATOMS: atom_id res chain seq x y z
N MET A 1 -2.04 -7.24 -12.11
CA MET A 1 -3.32 -6.63 -11.69
C MET A 1 -3.18 -5.83 -10.40
N VAL A 2 -2.77 -6.43 -9.29
CA VAL A 2 -2.63 -5.73 -7.99
C VAL A 2 -1.59 -4.59 -8.04
N ALA A 3 -0.47 -4.77 -8.75
CA ALA A 3 0.52 -3.72 -8.94
C ALA A 3 -0.05 -2.45 -9.62
N ASN A 4 -0.96 -2.61 -10.59
CA ASN A 4 -1.59 -1.48 -11.27
C ASN A 4 -2.53 -0.72 -10.33
N ILE A 5 -3.25 -1.42 -9.45
CA ILE A 5 -4.09 -0.79 -8.42
C ILE A 5 -3.23 0.02 -7.47
N LYS A 6 -2.09 -0.53 -7.03
CA LYS A 6 -1.13 0.18 -6.17
C LYS A 6 -0.57 1.43 -6.86
N ALA A 7 -0.27 1.36 -8.15
CA ALA A 7 0.22 2.49 -8.95
C ALA A 7 -0.82 3.61 -9.09
N GLU A 8 -2.08 3.29 -9.40
CA GLU A 8 -3.12 4.32 -9.49
C GLU A 8 -3.45 4.95 -8.13
N PHE A 9 -3.43 4.15 -7.06
CA PHE A 9 -3.62 4.68 -5.72
C PHE A 9 -2.50 5.66 -5.32
N LYS A 10 -1.25 5.37 -5.71
CA LYS A 10 -0.12 6.29 -5.55
C LYS A 10 -0.35 7.60 -6.30
N ARG A 11 -0.80 7.52 -7.56
CA ARG A 11 -1.09 8.68 -8.41
C ARG A 11 -2.19 9.57 -7.82
N HIS A 12 -3.24 8.97 -7.28
CA HIS A 12 -4.29 9.68 -6.55
C HIS A 12 -3.76 10.36 -5.29
N LEU A 13 -2.92 9.68 -4.50
CA LEU A 13 -2.33 10.26 -3.28
C LEU A 13 -1.45 11.48 -3.60
N GLU A 14 -0.70 11.44 -4.70
CA GLU A 14 0.14 12.56 -5.14
C GLU A 14 -0.70 13.79 -5.51
N GLN A 15 -1.80 13.59 -6.24
CA GLN A 15 -2.65 14.68 -6.75
C GLN A 15 -3.71 15.18 -5.77
N ASN A 16 -3.82 14.55 -4.60
CA ASN A 16 -4.90 14.84 -3.66
C ASN A 16 -4.75 16.22 -2.98
N PRO A 17 -5.65 17.19 -3.24
CA PRO A 17 -5.51 18.55 -2.72
C PRO A 17 -5.93 18.69 -1.24
N TRP A 18 -6.67 17.74 -0.67
CA TRP A 18 -7.15 17.86 0.72
C TRP A 18 -6.11 17.43 1.75
N MET A 19 -5.06 16.71 1.33
CA MET A 19 -3.96 16.31 2.21
C MET A 19 -2.82 17.32 2.22
N SER A 20 -2.32 17.60 3.42
CA SER A 20 -1.09 18.36 3.60
C SER A 20 0.13 17.56 3.10
N GLU A 21 1.16 18.29 2.65
CA GLU A 21 2.48 17.76 2.27
C GLU A 21 3.04 16.68 3.21
N PRO A 22 3.12 16.89 4.55
CA PRO A 22 3.66 15.89 5.46
C PRO A 22 2.79 14.62 5.54
N THR A 23 1.46 14.75 5.54
CA THR A 23 0.55 13.61 5.58
C THR A 23 0.64 12.79 4.29
N ARG A 24 0.77 13.47 3.14
CA ARG A 24 0.97 12.82 1.83
C ARG A 24 2.22 11.94 1.81
N LYS A 25 3.34 12.47 2.30
CA LYS A 25 4.62 11.72 2.39
C LYS A 25 4.49 10.47 3.26
N GLN A 26 3.80 10.56 4.40
CA GLN A 26 3.55 9.41 5.27
C GLN A 26 2.61 8.38 4.63
N ALA A 27 1.58 8.82 3.93
CA ALA A 27 0.66 7.94 3.20
C ALA A 27 1.39 7.16 2.08
N LEU A 28 2.29 7.81 1.34
CA LEU A 28 3.13 7.16 0.32
C LEU A 28 4.07 6.12 0.95
N ASN A 29 4.73 6.45 2.07
CA ASN A 29 5.58 5.52 2.79
C ASN A 29 4.81 4.28 3.28
N LYS A 30 3.59 4.48 3.81
CA LYS A 30 2.70 3.38 4.21
C LYS A 30 2.33 2.49 3.02
N LEU A 31 2.01 3.10 1.87
CA LEU A 31 1.69 2.37 0.65
C LEU A 31 2.88 1.52 0.20
N ASP A 32 4.10 2.07 0.21
CA ASP A 32 5.31 1.34 -0.18
C ASP A 32 5.55 0.11 0.70
N LYS A 33 5.37 0.23 2.02
CA LYS A 33 5.53 -0.87 2.99
C LYS A 33 4.40 -1.91 2.98
N MET A 34 3.32 -1.68 2.24
CA MET A 34 2.19 -2.60 2.19
C MET A 34 2.59 -3.89 1.46
N MET A 35 2.68 -4.99 2.21
CA MET A 35 2.84 -6.34 1.68
C MET A 35 1.47 -6.89 1.27
N ILE A 36 1.43 -7.53 0.11
CA ILE A 36 0.19 -8.05 -0.45
C ILE A 36 0.29 -9.56 -0.46
N TYR A 37 -0.56 -10.20 0.35
CA TYR A 37 -0.71 -11.65 0.39
C TYR A 37 -1.98 -12.00 -0.39
N VAL A 38 -1.86 -12.84 -1.41
CA VAL A 38 -2.99 -13.26 -2.27
C VAL A 38 -3.00 -14.78 -2.37
N GLY A 39 -4.16 -15.39 -2.11
CA GLY A 39 -4.32 -16.84 -2.13
C GLY A 39 -4.08 -17.46 -0.76
N TYR A 40 -3.04 -18.27 -0.65
CA TYR A 40 -2.68 -19.01 0.57
C TYR A 40 -1.30 -18.56 1.08
N PRO A 41 -1.07 -18.56 2.40
CA PRO A 41 0.22 -18.20 2.95
C PRO A 41 1.29 -19.21 2.52
N GLU A 42 2.50 -18.72 2.22
CA GLU A 42 3.66 -19.56 1.86
C GLU A 42 4.14 -20.39 3.06
N LYS A 43 3.99 -19.86 4.27
CA LYS A 43 4.17 -20.58 5.52
C LYS A 43 2.93 -20.44 6.38
N TRP A 44 2.37 -21.58 6.77
CA TRP A 44 1.40 -21.63 7.85
C TRP A 44 2.10 -21.24 9.15
N LEU A 45 1.48 -20.35 9.93
CA LEU A 45 1.86 -20.17 11.33
C LEU A 45 1.35 -21.38 12.08
N ASP A 46 2.14 -22.44 12.09
CA ASP A 46 1.93 -23.57 12.99
C ASP A 46 2.23 -23.08 14.41
N TYR A 47 1.20 -22.57 15.09
CA TYR A 47 1.23 -22.42 16.54
C TYR A 47 1.08 -23.82 17.16
N CYS A 48 2.21 -24.44 17.48
CA CYS A 48 2.28 -25.56 18.42
C CYS A 48 2.62 -25.06 19.82
#